data_AF-A0A2R5LDN6-F1
#
_entry.id   AF-A0A2R5LDN6-F1
#
_cell.length_a   1.000
_cell.length_b   1.000
_cell.length_c   1.000
_cell.angle_alpha   90.00
_cell.angle_beta   90.00
_cell.angle_gamma   90.00
#
_symmetry.space_group_name_H-M   'P 1'
#
loop_
_entity.id
_entity.type
_entity.pdbx_description
1 polymer ?
#
loop_
_entity_poly.entity_id
_entity_poly.type
_entity_poly.pdbx_seq_one_letter_code
_entity_poly.pdbx_strand_id
1 'polypeptide(L)'
;EEIEVYIKEDELATECETVFSYEEQVANAMAEVQTRLADLHSVEQQATSVTSEALLPATPRASEQAPAGVKLPKLQLMTYGGELTQWQMFWEQFRTAVHDNRRLNKTEKFQYLTTLLKGRAAAAIRGLQATASNYDDAIEILVQRFGDTYQIEREYLAKLRTLPGVKSRRDPSGLRRLYDHVQANVRGLKALGVMTSNYAPMLADILLSAIPSEMVVEYHRTARNGTTALRDTTAVQSATATPEAQIATAEGGTDELTKVLKFIGIELESLERSGVKDSKPPSGTKPYHAQ
;
A
#
# COMPACT_ATOMS: atom_id res chain seq x y z
N GLU A 1 0.97 7.32 -53.32
CA GLU A 1 0.33 8.58 -52.92
C GLU A 1 0.65 8.81 -51.46
N GLU A 2 1.56 9.74 -51.17
CA GLU A 2 1.74 10.28 -49.82
C GLU A 2 0.63 11.31 -49.60
N ILE A 3 -0.16 11.13 -48.54
CA ILE A 3 -1.21 12.08 -48.15
C ILE A 3 -0.52 13.13 -47.28
N GLU A 4 -0.15 14.27 -47.88
CA GLU A 4 0.19 15.47 -47.10
C GLU A 4 -1.08 15.94 -46.37
N VAL A 5 -1.04 15.88 -45.05
CA VAL A 5 -2.09 16.42 -44.18
C VAL A 5 -2.02 17.94 -44.30
N TYR A 6 -2.84 18.51 -45.18
CA TYR A 6 -2.99 19.95 -45.34
C TYR A 6 -3.76 20.50 -44.13
N ILE A 7 -3.03 20.94 -43.11
CA ILE A 7 -3.58 21.72 -41.99
C ILE A 7 -3.87 23.11 -42.52
N LYS A 8 -5.10 23.59 -42.37
CA LYS A 8 -5.49 24.92 -42.82
C LYS A 8 -4.71 25.97 -42.03
N GLU A 9 -4.19 26.99 -42.70
CA GLU A 9 -3.36 28.05 -42.07
C GLU A 9 -4.04 28.73 -40.87
N ASP A 10 -5.38 28.83 -40.87
CA ASP A 10 -6.16 29.35 -39.75
C ASP A 10 -6.10 28.46 -38.49
N GLU A 11 -6.11 27.13 -38.64
CA GLU A 11 -6.01 26.20 -37.49
C GLU A 11 -4.59 26.27 -36.89
N LEU A 12 -3.55 26.35 -37.74
CA LEU A 12 -2.17 26.50 -37.28
C LEU A 12 -1.93 27.82 -36.53
N ALA A 13 -2.55 28.92 -36.98
CA ALA A 13 -2.46 30.21 -36.31
C ALA A 13 -3.08 30.15 -34.89
N THR A 14 -4.24 29.51 -34.75
CA THR A 14 -4.90 29.35 -33.44
C THR A 14 -4.11 28.46 -32.48
N GLU A 15 -3.52 27.35 -32.98
CA GLU A 15 -2.67 26.50 -32.16
C GLU A 15 -1.40 27.25 -31.70
N CYS A 16 -0.76 28.01 -32.58
CA CYS A 16 0.40 28.84 -32.21
C CYS A 16 0.07 29.88 -31.13
N GLU A 17 -1.08 30.56 -31.22
CA GLU A 17 -1.53 31.50 -30.18
C GLU A 17 -1.77 30.80 -28.84
N THR A 18 -2.39 29.61 -28.86
CA THR A 18 -2.63 28.85 -27.63
C THR A 18 -1.32 28.40 -26.98
N VAL A 19 -0.36 27.89 -27.77
CA VAL A 19 0.96 27.48 -27.28
C VAL A 19 1.70 28.66 -26.65
N PHE A 20 1.68 29.83 -27.28
CA PHE A 20 2.28 31.04 -26.72
C PHE A 20 1.66 31.43 -25.37
N SER A 21 0.33 31.30 -25.25
CA SER A 21 -0.38 31.55 -23.98
C SER A 21 -0.02 30.55 -22.88
N TYR A 22 0.24 29.29 -23.23
CA TYR A 22 0.66 28.26 -22.28
C TYR A 22 2.12 28.46 -21.84
N GLU A 23 3.01 28.86 -22.75
CA GLU A 23 4.39 29.20 -22.41
C GLU A 23 4.48 30.38 -21.45
N GLU A 24 3.67 31.43 -21.65
CA GLU A 24 3.59 32.57 -20.74
C GLU A 24 3.05 32.17 -19.35
N GLN A 25 2.02 31.31 -19.29
CA GLN A 25 1.50 30.78 -18.03
C GLN A 25 2.54 29.96 -17.26
N VAL A 26 3.30 29.11 -17.96
CA VAL A 26 4.37 28.31 -17.36
C VAL A 26 5.49 29.21 -16.83
N ALA A 27 5.90 30.24 -17.59
CA ALA A 27 6.91 31.20 -17.16
C ALA A 27 6.49 31.95 -15.88
N ASN A 28 5.24 32.41 -15.82
CA ASN A 28 4.69 33.09 -14.65
C ASN A 28 4.61 32.17 -13.42
N ALA A 29 4.15 30.92 -13.60
CA ALA A 29 4.09 29.95 -12.51
C ALA A 29 5.50 29.59 -11.97
N MET A 30 6.50 29.45 -12.85
CA MET A 30 7.88 29.20 -12.43
C MET A 30 8.48 30.38 -11.67
N ALA A 31 8.21 31.61 -12.10
CA ALA A 31 8.67 32.81 -11.40
C ALA A 31 8.08 32.89 -9.98
N GLU A 32 6.78 32.59 -9.83
CA GLU A 32 6.12 32.59 -8.51
C GLU A 32 6.73 31.54 -7.56
N VAL A 33 7.01 30.33 -8.06
CA VAL A 33 7.66 29.28 -7.26
C VAL A 33 9.08 29.68 -6.84
N GLN A 34 9.84 30.33 -7.74
CA GLN A 34 11.18 30.81 -7.44
C GLN A 34 11.17 31.92 -6.37
N THR A 35 10.23 32.86 -6.44
CA THR A 35 10.08 33.91 -5.41
C THR A 35 9.72 33.29 -4.06
N ARG A 36 8.75 32.37 -4.00
CA ARG A 36 8.38 31.69 -2.74
C ARG A 36 9.54 30.88 -2.13
N LEU A 37 10.38 30.25 -2.96
CA LEU A 37 11.59 29.56 -2.51
C LEU A 37 12.62 30.52 -1.93
N ALA A 38 12.82 31.69 -2.55
CA ALA A 38 13.74 32.71 -2.04
C ALA A 38 13.26 33.27 -0.69
N ASP A 39 11.95 33.51 -0.53
CA ASP A 39 11.37 33.99 0.72
C ASP A 39 11.51 32.96 1.85
N LEU A 40 11.25 31.67 1.58
CA LEU A 40 11.43 30.59 2.55
C LEU A 40 12.90 30.47 2.99
N HIS A 41 13.85 30.63 2.06
CA HIS A 41 15.29 30.56 2.36
C HIS A 41 15.77 31.78 3.17
N SER A 42 15.17 32.95 2.96
CA SER A 42 15.39 34.16 3.78
C SER A 42 14.92 33.97 5.23
N VAL A 43 13.76 33.32 5.43
CA VAL A 43 13.21 33.04 6.77
C VAL A 43 14.07 32.02 7.54
N GLU A 44 14.62 31.03 6.85
CA GLU A 44 15.48 30.00 7.46
C GLU A 44 16.82 30.57 7.97
N GLN A 45 17.40 31.53 7.24
CA GLN A 45 18.67 32.16 7.64
C GLN A 45 18.52 33.12 8.82
N GLN A 46 17.39 33.85 8.95
CA GLN A 46 17.13 34.71 10.10
C GLN A 46 16.90 33.93 11.41
N ALA A 47 16.37 32.70 11.34
CA ALA A 47 16.19 31.83 12.52
C ALA A 47 17.52 31.31 13.09
N THR A 48 18.60 31.27 12.29
CA THR A 48 19.91 30.74 12.70
C THR A 48 20.88 31.76 13.30
N SER A 49 20.58 33.07 13.24
CA SER A 49 21.52 34.14 13.61
C SER A 49 21.39 34.72 15.03
N VAL A 50 20.51 34.19 15.90
CA VAL A 50 20.29 34.76 17.26
C VAL A 50 21.16 34.12 18.36
N THR A 51 22.16 33.30 18.03
CA THR A 51 22.98 32.62 19.06
C THR A 51 24.49 32.73 18.79
N SER A 52 25.07 33.93 18.92
CA SER A 52 26.52 34.04 19.12
C SER A 52 26.99 35.41 19.66
N GLU A 53 27.29 35.47 20.96
CA GLU A 53 28.33 36.26 21.67
C GLU A 53 28.07 36.09 23.20
N ALA A 54 29.00 35.86 24.14
CA ALA A 54 30.46 36.06 24.23
C ALA A 54 31.11 35.18 25.36
N LEU A 55 32.43 35.36 25.52
CA LEU A 55 33.51 34.62 26.22
C LEU A 55 33.34 34.07 27.69
N LEU A 56 34.19 33.07 27.99
CA LEU A 56 34.41 32.27 29.24
C LEU A 56 35.14 33.05 30.39
N PRO A 57 35.30 32.51 31.64
CA PRO A 57 36.18 31.34 31.97
C PRO A 57 35.76 30.36 33.10
N ALA A 58 36.14 29.08 32.89
CA ALA A 58 36.66 28.05 33.83
C ALA A 58 35.88 27.46 35.06
N THR A 59 35.65 26.13 34.96
CA THR A 59 35.66 25.02 35.97
C THR A 59 34.51 24.83 36.99
N PRO A 60 34.27 23.59 37.50
CA PRO A 60 34.24 22.30 36.82
C PRO A 60 32.97 21.46 37.12
N ARG A 61 32.67 20.51 36.23
CA ARG A 61 31.98 19.24 36.50
C ARG A 61 30.52 19.33 37.00
N ALA A 62 29.59 19.38 36.05
CA ALA A 62 28.24 18.82 36.25
C ALA A 62 27.93 17.87 35.09
N SER A 63 27.63 16.63 35.47
CA SER A 63 27.10 15.55 34.64
C SER A 63 26.19 16.06 33.53
N GLU A 64 26.62 15.89 32.29
CA GLU A 64 25.73 15.92 31.12
C GLU A 64 24.75 14.75 31.27
N GLN A 65 23.64 15.00 31.96
CA GLN A 65 22.47 14.14 31.90
C GLN A 65 21.93 14.31 30.49
N ALA A 66 22.39 13.45 29.56
CA ALA A 66 21.65 13.16 28.35
C ALA A 66 20.20 12.93 28.77
N PRO A 67 19.20 13.52 28.08
CA PRO A 67 17.81 13.22 28.39
C PRO A 67 17.71 11.70 28.36
N ALA A 68 17.13 11.13 29.42
CA ALA A 68 16.83 9.71 29.49
C ALA A 68 15.72 9.41 28.47
N GLY A 69 16.06 9.56 27.19
CA GLY A 69 15.26 9.16 26.07
C GLY A 69 15.25 7.65 26.10
N VAL A 70 14.04 7.10 26.17
CA VAL A 70 13.78 5.70 25.89
C VAL A 70 14.55 5.34 24.62
N LYS A 71 15.62 4.55 24.75
CA LYS A 71 16.40 4.08 23.60
C LYS A 71 15.53 3.07 22.87
N LEU A 72 14.79 3.56 21.88
CA LEU A 72 14.06 2.71 20.95
C LEU A 72 15.06 1.74 20.30
N PRO A 73 14.68 0.47 20.08
CA PRO A 73 15.49 -0.45 19.29
C PRO A 73 15.87 0.21 17.98
N LYS A 74 17.14 0.08 17.58
CA LYS A 74 17.59 0.59 16.29
C LYS A 74 16.73 -0.07 15.19
N LEU A 75 16.10 0.75 14.36
CA LEU A 75 15.30 0.27 13.24
C LEU A 75 16.16 -0.65 12.36
N GLN A 76 15.73 -1.91 12.22
CA GLN A 76 16.41 -2.88 11.38
C GLN A 76 15.72 -2.90 10.02
N LEU A 77 16.52 -2.82 8.95
CA LEU A 77 16.02 -2.97 7.59
C LEU A 77 15.54 -4.40 7.38
N MET A 78 14.45 -4.55 6.63
CA MET A 78 13.94 -5.87 6.30
C MET A 78 14.93 -6.64 5.41
N THR A 79 15.04 -7.94 5.66
CA THR A 79 15.78 -8.83 4.74
C THR A 79 14.87 -9.28 3.61
N TYR A 80 15.42 -9.46 2.41
CA TYR A 80 14.67 -9.79 1.21
C TYR A 80 15.09 -11.13 0.61
N GLY A 81 14.15 -12.08 0.59
CA GLY A 81 14.37 -13.44 0.08
C GLY A 81 14.15 -13.62 -1.43
N GLY A 82 13.66 -12.57 -2.12
CA GLY A 82 13.27 -12.64 -3.52
C GLY A 82 11.79 -12.90 -3.77
N GLU A 83 10.89 -12.69 -2.80
CA GLU A 83 9.43 -12.79 -3.02
C GLU A 83 8.90 -11.55 -3.75
N LEU A 84 8.26 -11.73 -4.92
CA LEU A 84 7.81 -10.62 -5.76
C LEU A 84 6.87 -9.65 -5.02
N THR A 85 5.91 -10.18 -4.25
CA THR A 85 4.95 -9.34 -3.48
C THR A 85 5.59 -8.57 -2.33
N GLN A 86 6.84 -8.86 -1.97
CA GLN A 86 7.60 -8.11 -0.96
C GLN A 86 8.58 -7.11 -1.56
N TRP A 87 8.78 -7.15 -2.89
CA TRP A 87 9.78 -6.31 -3.57
C TRP A 87 9.55 -4.82 -3.30
N GLN A 88 8.33 -4.33 -3.49
CA GLN A 88 8.00 -2.90 -3.31
C GLN A 88 8.35 -2.42 -1.91
N MET A 89 7.97 -3.19 -0.87
CA MET A 89 8.26 -2.84 0.51
C MET A 89 9.77 -2.85 0.80
N PHE A 90 10.48 -3.86 0.29
CA PHE A 90 11.93 -3.95 0.45
C PHE A 90 12.65 -2.79 -0.26
N TRP A 91 12.32 -2.56 -1.53
CA TRP A 91 12.95 -1.56 -2.35
C TRP A 91 12.77 -0.17 -1.76
N GLU A 92 11.57 0.18 -1.32
CA GLU A 92 11.30 1.49 -0.72
C GLU A 92 12.10 1.71 0.58
N GLN A 93 12.15 0.70 1.45
CA GLN A 93 12.94 0.77 2.68
C GLN A 93 14.44 0.85 2.41
N PHE A 94 14.96 -0.02 1.54
CA PHE A 94 16.37 -0.03 1.16
C PHE A 94 16.77 1.25 0.45
N ARG A 95 15.92 1.74 -0.44
CA ARG A 95 16.15 2.95 -1.21
C ARG A 95 16.32 4.15 -0.28
N THR A 96 15.33 4.36 0.59
CA THR A 96 15.29 5.49 1.51
C THR A 96 16.45 5.44 2.53
N ALA A 97 16.76 4.27 3.07
CA ALA A 97 17.77 4.14 4.11
C ALA A 97 19.22 4.07 3.59
N VAL A 98 19.43 3.47 2.40
CA VAL A 98 20.75 3.09 1.89
C VAL A 98 21.02 3.65 0.49
N HIS A 99 20.16 3.39 -0.50
CA HIS A 99 20.43 3.76 -1.90
C HIS A 99 20.54 5.28 -2.08
N ASP A 100 19.59 6.04 -1.55
CA ASP A 100 19.52 7.50 -1.69
C ASP A 100 20.37 8.23 -0.63
N ASN A 101 20.94 7.48 0.32
CA ASN A 101 21.79 8.03 1.37
C ASN A 101 23.14 8.47 0.81
N ARG A 102 23.38 9.79 0.79
CA ARG A 102 24.61 10.41 0.28
C ARG A 102 25.82 10.24 1.19
N ARG A 103 25.63 9.83 2.45
CA ARG A 103 26.72 9.59 3.41
C ARG A 103 27.42 8.24 3.19
N LEU A 104 26.79 7.34 2.44
CA LEU A 104 27.34 6.04 2.10
C LEU A 104 27.91 6.07 0.69
N ASN A 105 29.10 5.49 0.50
CA ASN A 105 29.65 5.25 -0.82
C ASN A 105 29.07 3.96 -1.44
N LYS A 106 29.27 3.76 -2.75
CA LYS A 106 28.71 2.58 -3.46
C LYS A 106 29.19 1.25 -2.90
N THR A 107 30.45 1.16 -2.47
CA THR A 107 31.01 -0.05 -1.85
C THR A 107 30.28 -0.38 -0.55
N GLU A 108 30.09 0.60 0.33
CA GLU A 108 29.34 0.45 1.58
C GLU A 108 27.88 0.06 1.31
N LYS A 109 27.21 0.74 0.37
CA LYS A 109 25.84 0.43 -0.05
C LYS A 109 25.73 -1.02 -0.52
N PHE A 110 26.70 -1.50 -1.30
CA PHE A 110 26.69 -2.87 -1.78
C PHE A 110 26.93 -3.86 -0.63
N GLN A 111 27.90 -3.61 0.25
CA GLN A 111 28.12 -4.43 1.44
C GLN A 111 26.83 -4.55 2.26
N TYR A 112 26.16 -3.43 2.54
CA TYR A 112 24.86 -3.45 3.21
C TYR A 112 23.81 -4.26 2.44
N LEU A 113 23.66 -4.04 1.14
CA LEU A 113 22.73 -4.79 0.30
C LEU A 113 22.94 -6.30 0.44
N THR A 114 24.18 -6.79 0.35
CA THR A 114 24.47 -8.24 0.46
C THR A 114 24.03 -8.84 1.79
N THR A 115 24.06 -8.09 2.89
CA THR A 115 23.61 -8.58 4.21
C THR A 115 22.08 -8.69 4.32
N LEU A 116 21.35 -7.91 3.52
CA LEU A 116 19.89 -7.88 3.54
C LEU A 116 19.30 -8.91 2.58
N LEU A 117 20.04 -9.32 1.55
CA LEU A 117 19.55 -10.30 0.58
C LEU A 117 19.70 -11.74 1.09
N LYS A 118 18.68 -12.55 0.81
CA LYS A 118 18.63 -13.98 1.10
C LYS A 118 18.05 -14.74 -0.10
N GLY A 119 18.18 -16.06 -0.08
CA GLY A 119 17.49 -16.95 -1.02
C GLY A 119 17.71 -16.58 -2.50
N ARG A 120 16.61 -16.38 -3.23
CA ARG A 120 16.63 -16.10 -4.67
C ARG A 120 17.25 -14.74 -5.00
N ALA A 121 17.05 -13.74 -4.14
CA ALA A 121 17.60 -12.41 -4.36
C ALA A 121 19.13 -12.40 -4.21
N ALA A 122 19.66 -13.07 -3.17
CA ALA A 122 21.11 -13.24 -3.00
C ALA A 122 21.73 -14.06 -4.14
N ALA A 123 21.00 -15.09 -4.63
CA ALA A 123 21.44 -15.88 -5.77
C ALA A 123 21.49 -15.07 -7.08
N ALA A 124 20.65 -14.04 -7.24
CA ALA A 124 20.58 -13.24 -8.46
C ALA A 124 21.85 -12.42 -8.73
N ILE A 125 22.49 -11.91 -7.67
CA ILE A 125 23.70 -11.11 -7.77
C ILE A 125 24.97 -11.88 -7.36
N ARG A 126 24.84 -13.21 -7.23
CA ARG A 126 25.96 -14.08 -6.85
C ARG A 126 27.05 -13.99 -7.92
N GLY A 127 28.30 -13.78 -7.47
CA GLY A 127 29.47 -13.65 -8.34
C GLY A 127 29.92 -12.22 -8.54
N LEU A 128 29.07 -11.23 -8.23
CA LEU A 128 29.50 -9.83 -8.15
C LEU A 128 30.27 -9.60 -6.85
N GLN A 129 31.48 -9.06 -6.96
CA GLN A 129 32.23 -8.60 -5.80
C GLN A 129 31.61 -7.30 -5.28
N ALA A 130 31.56 -7.14 -3.96
CA ALA A 130 30.99 -5.97 -3.29
C ALA A 130 31.91 -4.74 -3.43
N THR A 131 32.04 -4.24 -4.66
CA THR A 131 32.86 -3.10 -5.07
C THR A 131 31.98 -2.01 -5.67
N ALA A 132 32.47 -0.77 -5.69
CA ALA A 132 31.74 0.36 -6.28
C ALA A 132 31.39 0.17 -7.77
N SER A 133 32.23 -0.54 -8.53
CA SER A 133 32.03 -0.80 -9.96
C SER A 133 30.82 -1.68 -10.25
N ASN A 134 30.53 -2.63 -9.36
CA ASN A 134 29.51 -3.67 -9.58
C ASN A 134 28.18 -3.32 -8.89
N TYR A 135 28.12 -2.21 -8.15
CA TYR A 135 26.93 -1.87 -7.36
C TYR A 135 25.73 -1.56 -8.25
N ASP A 136 25.92 -0.78 -9.30
CA ASP A 136 24.83 -0.39 -10.20
C ASP A 136 24.29 -1.63 -10.94
N ASP A 137 25.18 -2.50 -11.43
CA ASP A 137 24.81 -3.79 -12.04
C ASP A 137 23.99 -4.66 -11.08
N ALA A 138 24.38 -4.73 -9.80
CA ALA A 138 23.65 -5.49 -8.79
C ALA A 138 22.23 -4.95 -8.59
N ILE A 139 22.07 -3.62 -8.57
CA ILE A 139 20.76 -2.97 -8.44
C ILE A 139 19.91 -3.25 -9.69
N GLU A 140 20.49 -3.08 -10.89
CA GLU A 140 19.81 -3.33 -12.16
C GLU A 140 19.29 -4.77 -12.23
N ILE A 141 20.12 -5.77 -11.91
CA ILE A 141 19.72 -7.18 -11.89
C ILE A 141 18.53 -7.41 -10.95
N LEU A 142 18.54 -6.79 -9.76
CA LEU A 142 17.45 -6.95 -8.80
C LEU A 142 16.16 -6.28 -9.28
N VAL A 143 16.24 -5.06 -9.82
CA VAL A 143 15.10 -4.32 -10.36
C VAL A 143 14.50 -5.05 -11.55
N GLN A 144 15.32 -5.50 -12.51
CA GLN A 144 14.84 -6.24 -13.68
C GLN A 144 14.16 -7.56 -13.28
N ARG A 145 14.73 -8.27 -12.31
CA ARG A 145 14.25 -9.61 -11.94
C ARG A 145 13.05 -9.60 -11.00
N PHE A 146 12.98 -8.63 -10.10
CA PHE A 146 11.98 -8.61 -9.03
C PHE A 146 11.06 -7.40 -9.05
N GLY A 147 11.43 -6.33 -9.76
CA GLY A 147 10.68 -5.08 -9.84
C GLY A 147 9.70 -4.98 -10.99
N ASP A 148 9.57 -6.02 -11.82
CA ASP A 148 8.56 -6.09 -12.87
C ASP A 148 7.15 -6.09 -12.25
N THR A 149 6.45 -4.95 -12.36
CA THR A 149 5.12 -4.72 -11.81
C THR A 149 4.08 -5.70 -12.38
N TYR A 150 4.22 -6.10 -13.65
CA TYR A 150 3.32 -7.06 -14.27
C TYR A 150 3.48 -8.46 -13.65
N GLN A 151 4.70 -8.89 -13.35
CA GLN A 151 4.91 -10.16 -12.65
C GLN A 151 4.42 -10.11 -11.20
N ILE A 152 4.62 -8.98 -10.52
CA ILE A 152 4.11 -8.77 -9.15
C ILE A 152 2.57 -8.83 -9.14
N GLU A 153 1.90 -8.18 -10.10
CA GLU A 153 0.44 -8.26 -10.27
C GLU A 153 -0.01 -9.71 -10.48
N ARG A 154 0.62 -10.43 -11.41
CA ARG A 154 0.30 -11.84 -11.69
C ARG A 154 0.47 -12.72 -10.47
N GLU A 155 1.47 -12.46 -9.63
CA GLU A 155 1.69 -13.19 -8.38
C GLU A 155 0.54 -12.95 -7.39
N TYR A 156 0.10 -11.70 -7.20
CA TYR A 156 -1.08 -11.40 -6.37
C TYR A 156 -2.35 -12.07 -6.91
N LEU A 157 -2.58 -12.02 -8.23
CA LEU A 157 -3.73 -12.68 -8.87
C LEU A 157 -3.63 -14.21 -8.79
N ALA A 158 -2.44 -14.79 -8.83
CA ALA A 158 -2.25 -16.23 -8.60
C ALA A 158 -2.63 -16.62 -7.17
N LYS A 159 -2.15 -15.87 -6.17
CA LYS A 159 -2.51 -16.07 -4.75
C LYS A 159 -4.02 -15.94 -4.50
N LEU A 160 -4.70 -15.04 -5.22
CA LEU A 160 -6.15 -14.88 -5.14
C LEU A 160 -6.94 -15.99 -5.86
N ARG A 161 -6.36 -16.62 -6.89
CA ARG A 161 -6.99 -17.78 -7.56
C ARG A 161 -6.88 -19.06 -6.73
N THR A 162 -5.86 -19.16 -5.88
CA THR A 162 -5.63 -20.32 -5.00
C THR A 162 -5.92 -19.96 -3.55
N LEU A 163 -7.20 -19.74 -3.23
CA LEU A 163 -7.62 -19.41 -1.87
C LEU A 163 -7.52 -20.62 -0.93
N PRO A 164 -7.17 -20.41 0.36
CA PRO A 164 -7.27 -21.46 1.37
C PRO A 164 -8.76 -21.74 1.67
N GLY A 165 -9.31 -22.77 1.05
CA GLY A 165 -10.71 -23.14 1.22
C GLY A 165 -11.06 -23.53 2.66
N VAL A 166 -12.24 -23.10 3.12
CA VAL A 166 -12.77 -23.35 4.46
C VAL A 166 -13.85 -24.42 4.37
N LYS A 167 -13.61 -25.57 5.01
CA LYS A 167 -14.50 -26.75 4.89
C LYS A 167 -15.71 -26.71 5.80
N SER A 168 -15.63 -25.98 6.92
CA SER A 168 -16.68 -25.96 7.95
C SER A 168 -16.90 -24.55 8.46
N ARG A 169 -18.17 -24.19 8.66
CA ARG A 169 -18.56 -22.93 9.30
C ARG A 169 -18.03 -22.82 10.73
N ARG A 170 -17.76 -23.95 11.39
CA ARG A 170 -17.23 -24.03 12.75
C ARG A 170 -15.71 -23.88 12.83
N ASP A 171 -15.04 -23.51 11.74
CA ASP A 171 -13.60 -23.21 11.70
C ASP A 171 -13.35 -21.70 11.56
N PRO A 172 -13.49 -20.92 12.65
CA PRO A 172 -13.24 -19.47 12.60
C PRO A 172 -11.79 -19.15 12.22
N SER A 173 -10.83 -20.00 12.60
CA SER A 173 -9.41 -19.84 12.24
C SER A 173 -9.16 -20.01 10.75
N GLY A 174 -9.84 -20.97 10.09
CA GLY A 174 -9.86 -21.12 8.65
C GLY A 174 -10.45 -19.89 7.95
N LEU A 175 -11.61 -19.42 8.43
CA LEU A 175 -12.27 -18.24 7.88
C LEU A 175 -11.43 -16.98 8.04
N ARG A 176 -10.77 -16.81 9.18
CA ARG A 176 -9.84 -15.70 9.41
C ARG A 176 -8.68 -15.71 8.44
N ARG A 177 -8.03 -16.86 8.25
CA ARG A 177 -6.92 -17.02 7.30
C ARG A 177 -7.36 -16.71 5.87
N LEU A 178 -8.53 -17.17 5.45
CA LEU A 178 -9.10 -16.85 4.14
C LEU A 178 -9.32 -15.33 3.99
N TYR A 179 -9.99 -14.71 4.96
CA TYR A 179 -10.26 -13.28 4.94
C TYR A 179 -8.98 -12.45 4.90
N ASP A 180 -8.00 -12.74 5.76
CA ASP A 180 -6.71 -12.06 5.81
C ASP A 180 -5.92 -12.23 4.52
N HIS A 181 -5.94 -13.44 3.94
CA HIS A 181 -5.28 -13.73 2.67
C HIS A 181 -5.87 -12.90 1.54
N VAL A 182 -7.20 -12.87 1.39
CA VAL A 182 -7.85 -12.05 0.36
C VAL A 182 -7.55 -10.57 0.56
N GLN A 183 -7.73 -10.07 1.79
CA GLN A 183 -7.50 -8.67 2.13
C GLN A 183 -6.06 -8.22 1.89
N ALA A 184 -5.07 -9.04 2.25
CA ALA A 184 -3.66 -8.72 2.04
C ALA A 184 -3.31 -8.61 0.55
N ASN A 185 -3.78 -9.55 -0.28
CA ASN A 185 -3.51 -9.55 -1.72
C ASN A 185 -4.29 -8.44 -2.46
N VAL A 186 -5.53 -8.16 -2.07
CA VAL A 186 -6.32 -7.03 -2.62
C VAL A 186 -5.66 -5.69 -2.30
N ARG A 187 -5.16 -5.50 -1.07
CA ARG A 187 -4.37 -4.30 -0.72
C ARG A 187 -3.08 -4.19 -1.54
N GLY A 188 -2.41 -5.32 -1.78
CA GLY A 188 -1.22 -5.38 -2.63
C GLY A 188 -1.50 -4.94 -4.08
N LEU A 189 -2.58 -5.45 -4.69
CA LEU A 189 -3.02 -5.04 -6.03
C LEU A 189 -3.39 -3.55 -6.08
N LYS A 190 -4.09 -3.05 -5.06
CA LYS A 190 -4.42 -1.63 -4.94
C LYS A 190 -3.17 -0.75 -4.85
N ALA A 191 -2.16 -1.18 -4.10
CA ALA A 191 -0.88 -0.47 -3.98
C ALA A 191 -0.11 -0.44 -5.32
N LEU A 192 -0.30 -1.44 -6.18
CA LEU A 192 0.22 -1.46 -7.56
C LEU A 192 -0.60 -0.60 -8.54
N GLY A 193 -1.74 -0.03 -8.12
CA GLY A 193 -2.63 0.73 -9.00
C GLY A 193 -3.62 -0.13 -9.81
N VAL A 194 -3.75 -1.42 -9.51
CA VAL A 194 -4.69 -2.30 -10.21
C VAL A 194 -6.11 -2.05 -9.71
N MET A 195 -6.99 -1.66 -10.64
CA MET A 195 -8.39 -1.36 -10.34
C MET A 195 -9.15 -2.62 -9.90
N THR A 196 -9.91 -2.52 -8.81
CA THR A 196 -10.70 -3.64 -8.26
C THR A 196 -11.72 -4.18 -9.27
N SER A 197 -12.24 -3.35 -10.16
CA SER A 197 -13.13 -3.76 -11.26
C SER A 197 -12.55 -4.86 -12.14
N ASN A 198 -11.22 -4.93 -12.30
CA ASN A 198 -10.56 -5.84 -13.22
C ASN A 198 -10.56 -7.29 -12.73
N TYR A 199 -10.67 -7.52 -11.42
CA TYR A 199 -10.62 -8.85 -10.82
C TYR A 199 -11.82 -9.16 -9.91
N ALA A 200 -12.65 -8.18 -9.56
CA ALA A 200 -13.71 -8.35 -8.57
C ALA A 200 -14.76 -9.41 -8.93
N PRO A 201 -15.31 -9.49 -10.16
CA PRO A 201 -16.28 -10.53 -10.50
C PRO A 201 -15.71 -11.94 -10.32
N MET A 202 -14.52 -12.18 -10.88
CA MET A 202 -13.84 -13.48 -10.76
C MET A 202 -13.51 -13.81 -9.30
N LEU A 203 -13.02 -12.83 -8.53
CA LEU A 203 -12.69 -13.03 -7.13
C LEU A 203 -13.93 -13.32 -6.28
N ALA A 204 -15.07 -12.68 -6.57
CA ALA A 204 -16.32 -12.97 -5.88
C ALA A 204 -16.74 -14.44 -6.07
N ASP A 205 -16.71 -14.94 -7.31
CA ASP A 205 -17.03 -16.34 -7.61
C ASP A 205 -16.08 -17.32 -6.92
N ILE A 206 -14.77 -17.05 -6.98
CA ILE A 206 -13.76 -17.89 -6.32
C ILE A 206 -13.95 -17.86 -4.80
N LEU A 207 -14.25 -16.70 -4.22
CA LEU A 207 -14.45 -16.56 -2.78
C LEU A 207 -15.70 -17.30 -2.30
N LEU A 208 -16.80 -17.24 -3.05
CA LEU A 208 -18.00 -18.03 -2.76
C LEU A 208 -17.74 -19.53 -2.85
N SER A 209 -16.91 -19.98 -3.80
CA SER A 209 -16.50 -21.39 -3.90
C SER A 209 -15.55 -21.83 -2.77
N ALA A 210 -14.86 -20.88 -2.13
CA ALA A 210 -13.87 -21.14 -1.09
C ALA A 210 -14.47 -21.23 0.33
N ILE A 211 -15.73 -20.85 0.52
CA ILE A 211 -16.43 -20.92 1.82
C ILE A 211 -17.43 -22.09 1.86
N PRO A 212 -17.86 -22.55 3.06
CA PRO A 212 -18.83 -23.63 3.19
C PRO A 212 -20.16 -23.31 2.49
N SER A 213 -20.77 -24.31 1.85
CA SER A 213 -22.05 -24.14 1.13
C SER A 213 -23.18 -23.58 1.99
N GLU A 214 -23.23 -23.92 3.28
CA GLU A 214 -24.17 -23.35 4.25
C GLU A 214 -24.07 -21.81 4.32
N MET A 215 -22.84 -21.27 4.31
CA MET A 215 -22.59 -19.84 4.34
C MET A 215 -22.96 -19.16 3.02
N VAL A 216 -22.75 -19.84 1.89
CA VAL A 216 -23.17 -19.35 0.57
C VAL A 216 -24.69 -19.20 0.50
N VAL A 217 -25.43 -20.16 1.04
CA VAL A 217 -26.90 -20.10 1.12
C VAL A 217 -27.36 -18.92 1.98
N GLU A 218 -26.74 -18.72 3.15
CA GLU A 218 -27.03 -17.57 4.02
C GLU A 218 -26.70 -16.24 3.36
N TYR A 219 -25.60 -16.17 2.61
CA TYR A 219 -25.22 -15.00 1.83
C TYR A 219 -26.30 -14.65 0.81
N HIS A 220 -26.71 -15.60 -0.04
CA HIS A 220 -27.75 -15.33 -1.05
C HIS A 220 -29.12 -15.04 -0.42
N ARG A 221 -29.45 -15.65 0.73
CA ARG A 221 -30.67 -15.31 1.49
C ARG A 221 -30.62 -13.87 1.98
N THR A 222 -29.49 -13.43 2.53
CA THR A 222 -29.30 -12.08 3.06
C THR A 222 -29.25 -11.04 1.94
N ALA A 223 -28.59 -11.37 0.82
CA ALA A 223 -28.52 -10.52 -0.37
C ALA A 223 -29.90 -10.26 -1.00
N ARG A 224 -30.78 -11.28 -1.02
CA ARG A 224 -32.17 -11.16 -1.51
C ARG A 224 -33.07 -10.40 -0.54
N ASN A 225 -32.84 -10.52 0.77
CA ASN A 225 -33.63 -9.84 1.79
C ASN A 225 -33.18 -8.38 2.05
N GLY A 226 -31.93 -8.06 1.69
CA GLY A 226 -31.29 -6.75 1.90
C GLY A 226 -31.76 -5.62 0.99
N THR A 227 -32.55 -5.89 -0.05
CA THR A 227 -33.17 -4.84 -0.89
C THR A 227 -34.23 -4.01 -0.13
N THR A 228 -34.61 -4.42 1.08
CA THR A 228 -35.63 -3.76 1.92
C THR A 228 -35.07 -2.97 3.11
N ALA A 229 -33.76 -3.02 3.41
CA ALA A 229 -33.21 -2.51 4.67
C ALA A 229 -32.12 -1.42 4.51
N LEU A 230 -31.99 -0.80 3.33
CA LEU A 230 -31.00 0.25 3.04
C LEU A 230 -31.62 1.56 2.53
N ARG A 231 -32.92 1.80 2.74
CA ARG A 231 -33.59 3.05 2.33
C ARG A 231 -33.66 4.16 3.38
N ASP A 232 -33.32 3.90 4.63
CA ASP A 232 -33.33 4.94 5.66
C ASP A 232 -31.90 5.38 5.98
N THR A 233 -31.40 6.32 5.18
CA THR A 233 -30.85 7.61 5.63
C THR A 233 -30.10 8.24 4.46
N THR A 234 -30.79 9.09 3.70
CA THR A 234 -30.35 10.37 3.10
C THR A 234 -31.06 10.64 1.78
N ALA A 235 -31.44 11.91 1.60
CA ALA A 235 -31.97 12.56 0.40
C ALA A 235 -33.47 12.39 0.09
N VAL A 236 -34.27 13.10 0.90
CA VAL A 236 -35.35 13.92 0.36
C VAL A 236 -34.71 15.10 -0.36
N GLN A 237 -34.71 15.10 -1.70
CA GLN A 237 -35.16 16.21 -2.57
C GLN A 237 -34.59 16.17 -4.00
N SER A 238 -35.50 16.53 -4.91
CA SER A 238 -35.33 17.07 -6.27
C SER A 238 -34.93 16.11 -7.39
N ALA A 239 -35.98 15.66 -8.09
CA ALA A 239 -35.94 15.30 -9.49
C ALA A 239 -35.51 16.49 -10.37
N THR A 240 -34.61 16.24 -11.30
CA THR A 240 -34.70 16.82 -12.66
C THR A 240 -34.12 15.79 -13.63
N ALA A 241 -34.92 15.38 -14.61
CA ALA A 241 -34.53 14.43 -15.64
C ALA A 241 -33.79 15.13 -16.77
N THR A 242 -32.70 14.54 -17.26
CA THR A 242 -32.25 14.69 -18.65
C THR A 242 -31.53 13.40 -19.06
N PRO A 243 -31.85 12.76 -20.21
CA PRO A 243 -31.31 11.47 -20.58
C PRO A 243 -30.20 11.63 -21.62
N GLU A 244 -28.93 11.43 -21.27
CA GLU A 244 -27.86 11.16 -22.25
C GLU A 244 -26.56 10.69 -21.58
N ALA A 245 -25.85 9.80 -22.26
CA ALA A 245 -24.60 9.11 -21.90
C ALA A 245 -24.73 7.80 -21.07
N GLN A 246 -25.08 6.73 -21.78
CA GLN A 246 -24.81 5.35 -21.40
C GLN A 246 -23.29 5.06 -21.41
N ILE A 247 -22.66 5.05 -20.24
CA ILE A 247 -21.54 4.16 -19.91
C ILE A 247 -21.77 3.67 -18.47
N ALA A 248 -22.65 2.68 -18.32
CA ALA A 248 -22.98 2.07 -17.03
C ALA A 248 -22.54 0.61 -17.04
N THR A 249 -21.24 0.32 -16.94
CA THR A 249 -20.74 -1.05 -16.74
C THR A 249 -19.34 -1.05 -16.11
N ALA A 250 -19.26 -0.90 -14.78
CA ALA A 250 -18.07 -1.27 -13.99
C ALA A 250 -18.41 -1.49 -12.50
N GLU A 251 -19.46 -0.86 -11.98
CA GLU A 251 -19.76 -0.84 -10.53
C GLU A 251 -20.35 -2.14 -9.98
N GLY A 252 -21.07 -2.93 -10.80
CA GLY A 252 -21.76 -4.13 -10.33
C GLY A 252 -20.82 -5.24 -9.83
N GLY A 253 -19.66 -5.41 -10.48
CA GLY A 253 -18.67 -6.43 -10.10
C GLY A 253 -17.93 -6.10 -8.81
N THR A 254 -17.61 -4.83 -8.62
CA THR A 254 -16.95 -4.34 -7.39
C THR A 254 -17.87 -4.36 -6.19
N ASP A 255 -19.16 -4.09 -6.40
CA ASP A 255 -20.19 -4.12 -5.38
C ASP A 255 -20.37 -5.55 -4.83
N GLU A 256 -20.37 -6.55 -5.71
CA GLU A 256 -20.54 -7.95 -5.29
C GLU A 256 -19.38 -8.46 -4.42
N LEU A 257 -18.12 -8.24 -4.84
CA LEU A 257 -16.96 -8.62 -4.02
C LEU A 257 -17.01 -7.95 -2.64
N THR A 258 -17.41 -6.67 -2.59
CA THR A 258 -17.53 -5.92 -1.34
C THR A 258 -18.60 -6.53 -0.43
N LYS A 259 -19.75 -6.93 -0.99
CA LYS A 259 -20.82 -7.61 -0.23
C LYS A 259 -20.36 -8.95 0.33
N VAL A 260 -19.69 -9.79 -0.47
CA VAL A 260 -19.20 -11.10 -0.03
C VAL A 260 -18.19 -10.93 1.11
N LEU A 261 -17.22 -10.01 0.96
CA LEU A 261 -16.22 -9.73 1.99
C LEU A 261 -16.86 -9.18 3.28
N LYS A 262 -17.86 -8.29 3.17
CA LYS A 262 -18.59 -7.76 4.32
C LYS A 262 -19.36 -8.87 5.05
N PHE A 263 -20.02 -9.76 4.31
CA PHE A 263 -20.71 -10.91 4.88
C PHE A 263 -19.74 -11.83 5.64
N ILE A 264 -18.62 -12.21 5.02
CA ILE A 264 -17.60 -13.05 5.65
C ILE A 264 -17.03 -12.37 6.91
N GLY A 265 -16.79 -11.06 6.87
CA GLY A 265 -16.31 -10.30 8.02
C GLY A 265 -17.28 -10.33 9.20
N ILE A 266 -18.58 -10.10 8.94
CA ILE A 266 -19.63 -10.16 9.97
C ILE A 266 -19.73 -11.57 10.57
N GLU A 267 -19.75 -12.60 9.72
CA GLU A 267 -19.88 -13.99 10.18
C GLU A 267 -18.66 -14.41 11.02
N LEU A 268 -17.46 -14.01 10.59
CA LEU A 268 -16.23 -14.22 11.35
C LEU A 268 -16.30 -13.57 12.74
N GLU A 269 -16.71 -12.31 12.83
CA GLU A 269 -16.86 -11.60 14.12
C GLU A 269 -17.92 -12.27 15.02
N SER A 270 -19.02 -12.74 14.43
CA SER A 270 -20.07 -13.47 15.15
C SER A 270 -19.54 -14.78 15.76
N LEU A 271 -18.81 -15.56 14.96
CA LEU A 271 -18.21 -16.82 15.38
C LEU A 271 -17.16 -16.61 16.49
N GLU A 272 -16.28 -15.63 16.34
CA GLU A 272 -15.29 -15.28 17.36
C GLU A 272 -15.95 -14.84 18.68
N ARG A 273 -17.02 -14.04 18.63
CA ARG A 273 -17.78 -13.64 19.83
C ARG A 273 -18.51 -14.81 20.50
N SER A 274 -19.00 -15.79 19.73
CA SER A 274 -19.63 -17.00 20.28
C SER A 274 -18.62 -17.96 20.93
N GLY A 275 -17.45 -18.17 20.31
CA GLY A 275 -16.41 -19.05 20.85
C GLY A 275 -15.76 -18.53 22.14
N VAL A 276 -15.74 -17.21 22.35
CA VAL A 276 -15.30 -16.59 23.62
C VAL A 276 -16.27 -16.90 24.77
N LYS A 277 -17.55 -17.16 24.50
CA LYS A 277 -18.53 -17.51 25.54
C LYS A 277 -18.40 -18.97 26.02
N ASP A 278 -17.99 -19.88 25.13
CA ASP A 278 -17.87 -21.31 25.45
C ASP A 278 -16.53 -21.69 26.13
N SER A 279 -15.59 -20.74 26.24
CA SER A 279 -14.26 -20.97 26.83
C SER A 279 -14.12 -20.51 28.30
N LYS A 280 -15.21 -20.08 28.95
CA LYS A 280 -15.18 -19.78 30.40
C LYS A 280 -15.18 -21.10 31.19
N PRO A 281 -14.15 -21.41 31.99
CA PRO A 281 -14.13 -22.65 32.76
C PRO A 281 -15.26 -22.64 33.81
N PRO A 282 -15.87 -23.80 34.13
CA PRO A 282 -16.84 -23.87 35.20
C PRO A 282 -16.16 -23.50 36.52
N SER A 283 -16.73 -22.53 37.23
CA SER A 283 -16.32 -22.17 38.58
C SER A 283 -16.57 -23.36 39.50
N GLY A 284 -15.55 -24.21 39.64
CA GLY A 284 -15.51 -25.31 40.59
C GLY A 284 -15.47 -24.77 42.01
N THR A 285 -16.62 -24.86 42.67
CA THR A 285 -16.82 -24.90 44.12
C THR A 285 -15.66 -25.54 44.88
N LYS A 286 -15.02 -24.79 45.78
CA LYS A 286 -14.23 -25.38 46.87
C LYS A 286 -15.20 -25.92 47.92
N PRO A 287 -15.13 -27.21 48.32
CA PRO A 287 -15.82 -27.64 49.52
C PRO A 287 -15.00 -27.22 50.74
N TYR A 288 -15.69 -26.55 51.65
CA TYR A 288 -15.35 -26.47 53.06
C TYR A 288 -15.30 -27.90 53.62
N HIS A 289 -14.21 -28.29 54.28
CA HIS A 289 -14.30 -29.18 55.42
C HIS A 289 -13.20 -28.85 56.43
N ALA A 290 -13.67 -28.54 57.63
CA ALA A 290 -12.89 -28.40 58.85
C ALA A 290 -12.51 -29.78 59.39
N GLN A 291 -11.24 -29.95 59.77
CA GLN A 291 -10.76 -30.31 61.12
C GLN A 291 -9.24 -30.45 61.09
#